data_AF-A0A7X6IB56-F1
#
_entry.id   AF-A0A7X6IB56-F1
#
_cell.length_a   1.000
_cell.length_b   1.000
_cell.length_c   1.000
_cell.angle_alpha   90.00
_cell.angle_beta   90.00
_cell.angle_gamma   90.00
#
_symmetry.space_group_name_H-M   'P 1'
#
loop_
_entity.id
_entity.type
_entity.pdbx_description
1 polymer ?
#
loop_
_entity_poly.entity_id
_entity_poly.type
_entity_poly.pdbx_seq_one_letter_code
_entity_poly.pdbx_strand_id
1 'polypeptide(L)'
;MRRRRSEKRSLPRGPIFERVRIIFKVVVLAIGLMIALASDRDAGAETRRAVIDAPDSCHPLKKVERDAVFLESTGETCLRMIGKVPVEVDSSVRTVRIYVDGRFWREQELTELDMEEISKIAKRAEEMAADLKVLENRHRPEMQAEAGKLAGEFHSEGSQKKLEAETERIKEALFKKRRDQSAGSAERESADSPQRAGPSQGPPAESRYLQPDERIYLFVSSSVPMTTLRNYASDLSRLADPNISMVMRGMIGGMKYVRPTTEFVSKVIVKDANCKVFRDRCDAHQVNFVIDPLLFRKYRITQVPAVVYAPRTGAAEPDRSEGLTPTEKEFYVLYGDASLEYLLETLRRETKSRSLGRAASALSHQESPPERER
;
A
#
# COMPACT_ATOMS: atom_id res chain seq x y z
N MET A 1 33.60 -33.20 -64.86
CA MET A 1 34.57 -33.06 -65.97
C MET A 1 35.70 -32.13 -65.53
N ARG A 2 36.94 -32.62 -65.57
CA ARG A 2 38.25 -31.92 -65.58
C ARG A 2 38.53 -30.72 -64.62
N ARG A 3 39.40 -31.01 -63.64
CA ARG A 3 40.41 -30.09 -63.08
C ARG A 3 41.38 -29.57 -64.17
N ARG A 4 41.81 -28.30 -64.08
CA ARG A 4 43.11 -27.78 -64.55
C ARG A 4 43.66 -26.85 -63.45
N ARG A 5 44.74 -27.28 -62.76
CA ARG A 5 46.16 -26.84 -62.87
C ARG A 5 46.35 -25.36 -62.47
N SER A 6 46.88 -25.06 -61.28
CA SER A 6 48.29 -25.13 -60.83
C SER A 6 49.21 -24.16 -61.56
N GLU A 7 49.70 -23.14 -60.84
CA GLU A 7 51.05 -22.59 -61.06
C GLU A 7 51.68 -22.23 -59.70
N LYS A 8 52.63 -23.06 -59.26
CA LYS A 8 53.57 -22.76 -58.18
C LYS A 8 54.80 -22.10 -58.82
N ARG A 9 55.18 -20.91 -58.37
CA ARG A 9 56.54 -20.38 -58.56
C ARG A 9 57.27 -20.41 -57.22
N SER A 10 58.33 -21.22 -57.19
CA SER A 10 59.34 -21.26 -56.13
C SER A 10 60.38 -20.16 -56.36
N LEU A 11 60.76 -19.46 -55.30
CA LEU A 11 61.91 -18.53 -55.26
C LEU A 11 62.91 -18.97 -54.17
N PRO A 12 64.20 -18.60 -54.30
CA PRO A 12 65.35 -19.38 -53.85
C PRO A 12 65.74 -19.16 -52.39
N ARG A 13 66.30 -20.21 -51.77
CA ARG A 13 66.87 -20.18 -50.41
C ARG A 13 68.30 -19.67 -50.46
N GLY A 14 68.53 -18.41 -50.08
CA GLY A 14 69.85 -17.86 -49.79
C GLY A 14 70.18 -17.88 -48.29
N PRO A 15 71.48 -17.85 -47.91
CA PRO A 15 71.97 -18.02 -46.53
C PRO A 15 71.60 -16.87 -45.56
N ILE A 16 70.94 -15.81 -46.07
CA ILE A 16 70.42 -14.70 -45.27
C ILE A 16 69.15 -15.11 -44.50
N PHE A 17 68.41 -16.10 -45.01
CA PHE A 17 67.15 -16.56 -44.42
C PHE A 17 67.33 -17.30 -43.09
N GLU A 18 68.51 -17.87 -42.83
CA GLU A 18 68.77 -18.64 -41.62
C GLU A 18 69.05 -17.74 -40.40
N ARG A 19 69.78 -16.64 -40.60
CA ARG A 19 70.05 -15.65 -39.55
C ARG A 19 68.80 -14.87 -39.15
N VAL A 20 67.94 -14.52 -40.10
CA VAL A 20 66.63 -13.88 -39.83
C VAL A 20 65.71 -14.84 -39.06
N ARG A 21 65.75 -16.15 -39.35
CA ARG A 21 64.92 -17.14 -38.68
C ARG A 21 65.37 -17.42 -37.23
N ILE A 22 66.67 -17.29 -36.92
CA ILE A 22 67.18 -17.39 -35.56
C ILE A 22 66.83 -16.14 -34.75
N ILE A 23 67.03 -14.94 -35.31
CA ILE A 23 66.67 -13.68 -34.64
C ILE A 23 65.15 -13.62 -34.40
N PHE A 24 64.32 -14.02 -35.38
CA PHE A 24 62.87 -14.07 -35.21
C PHE A 24 62.43 -15.08 -34.15
N LYS A 25 63.09 -16.26 -34.07
CA LYS A 25 62.82 -17.24 -33.01
C LYS A 25 63.19 -16.71 -31.62
N VAL A 26 64.30 -15.99 -31.48
CA VAL A 26 64.73 -15.41 -30.19
C VAL A 26 63.81 -14.27 -29.77
N VAL A 27 63.38 -13.41 -30.71
CA VAL A 27 62.43 -12.31 -30.43
C VAL A 27 61.04 -12.86 -30.08
N VAL A 28 60.56 -13.90 -30.77
CA VAL A 28 59.28 -14.55 -30.43
C VAL A 28 59.35 -15.26 -29.07
N LEU A 29 60.49 -15.86 -28.70
CA LEU A 29 60.69 -16.44 -27.37
C LEU A 29 60.77 -15.38 -26.26
N ALA A 30 61.40 -14.23 -26.53
CA ALA A 30 61.48 -13.12 -25.59
C ALA A 30 60.13 -12.42 -25.41
N ILE A 31 59.34 -12.24 -26.47
CA ILE A 31 57.96 -11.73 -26.39
C ILE A 31 57.05 -12.75 -25.71
N GLY A 32 57.21 -14.04 -25.98
CA GLY A 32 56.48 -15.11 -25.27
C GLY A 32 56.79 -15.15 -23.77
N LEU A 33 58.05 -14.92 -23.37
CA LEU A 33 58.45 -14.85 -21.97
C LEU A 33 57.96 -13.55 -21.29
N MET A 34 57.92 -12.43 -22.00
CA MET A 34 57.35 -11.17 -21.50
C MET A 34 55.81 -11.21 -21.38
N ILE A 35 55.11 -11.94 -22.27
CA ILE A 35 53.67 -12.17 -22.15
C ILE A 35 53.38 -13.16 -21.01
N ALA A 36 54.21 -14.18 -20.83
CA ALA A 36 54.08 -15.12 -19.71
C ALA A 36 54.33 -14.45 -18.34
N LEU A 37 55.23 -13.48 -18.26
CA LEU A 37 55.51 -12.72 -17.03
C LEU A 37 54.57 -11.51 -16.81
N ALA A 38 53.75 -11.16 -17.79
CA ALA A 38 52.70 -10.13 -17.67
C ALA A 38 51.29 -10.70 -17.45
N SER A 39 51.14 -12.03 -17.36
CA SER A 39 49.84 -12.68 -17.20
C SER A 39 49.52 -13.11 -15.76
N ASP A 40 50.41 -12.85 -14.79
CA ASP A 40 50.09 -13.04 -13.37
C ASP A 40 49.66 -11.70 -12.76
N ARG A 41 48.35 -11.45 -12.77
CA ARG A 41 47.55 -10.81 -11.71
C ARG A 41 46.20 -10.35 -12.26
N ASP A 42 45.31 -11.30 -12.50
CA ASP A 42 43.92 -11.15 -12.09
C ASP A 42 43.36 -12.55 -11.84
N ALA A 43 43.78 -13.13 -10.72
CA ALA A 43 43.04 -14.25 -10.14
C ALA A 43 41.69 -13.65 -9.74
N GLY A 44 40.65 -13.96 -10.50
CA GLY A 44 39.28 -13.72 -10.08
C GLY A 44 39.10 -14.41 -8.73
N ALA A 45 39.14 -13.63 -7.66
CA ALA A 45 38.93 -14.08 -6.30
C ALA A 45 37.56 -14.75 -6.24
N GLU A 46 37.53 -16.07 -6.04
CA GLU A 46 36.29 -16.78 -5.75
C GLU A 46 35.77 -16.24 -4.42
N THR A 47 34.65 -15.52 -4.42
CA THR A 47 34.07 -14.91 -3.21
C THR A 47 33.04 -15.81 -2.58
N ARG A 48 33.04 -15.93 -1.25
CA ARG A 48 32.01 -16.63 -0.47
C ARG A 48 31.20 -15.67 0.38
N ARG A 49 29.97 -16.07 0.69
CA ARG A 49 29.09 -15.38 1.64
C ARG A 49 29.36 -15.88 3.05
N ALA A 50 29.60 -14.97 3.96
CA ALA A 50 29.78 -15.26 5.38
C ALA A 50 28.96 -14.27 6.23
N VAL A 51 28.77 -14.58 7.51
CA VAL A 51 28.06 -13.71 8.45
C VAL A 51 29.03 -13.24 9.51
N ILE A 52 29.09 -11.93 9.71
CA ILE A 52 29.84 -11.30 10.79
C ILE A 52 28.89 -10.75 11.85
N ASP A 53 29.39 -10.59 13.06
CA ASP A 53 28.62 -9.89 14.08
C ASP A 53 28.79 -8.39 13.95
N ALA A 54 27.82 -7.66 14.45
CA ALA A 54 27.85 -6.23 14.66
C ALA A 54 27.50 -5.92 16.12
N PRO A 55 27.96 -4.79 16.68
CA PRO A 55 27.64 -4.41 18.06
C PRO A 55 26.14 -4.37 18.34
N ASP A 56 25.36 -3.92 17.35
CA ASP A 56 23.91 -3.93 17.36
C ASP A 56 23.32 -3.99 15.93
N SER A 57 21.99 -3.94 15.83
CA SER A 57 21.27 -4.00 14.56
C SER A 57 21.37 -2.73 13.68
N CYS A 58 21.95 -1.64 14.17
CA CYS A 58 22.02 -0.34 13.47
C CYS A 58 23.34 -0.07 12.75
N HIS A 59 24.24 -1.03 12.73
CA HIS A 59 25.53 -0.91 12.08
C HIS A 59 25.56 -1.75 10.79
N PRO A 60 24.89 -1.29 9.70
CA PRO A 60 24.97 -1.96 8.41
C PRO A 60 26.38 -1.92 7.83
N LEU A 61 26.60 -2.81 6.87
CA LEU A 61 27.83 -2.88 6.09
C LEU A 61 28.03 -1.61 5.28
N LYS A 62 29.16 -0.92 5.48
CA LYS A 62 29.60 0.20 4.67
C LYS A 62 30.47 -0.26 3.50
N LYS A 63 31.50 -1.05 3.79
CA LYS A 63 32.45 -1.56 2.78
C LYS A 63 33.22 -2.77 3.29
N VAL A 64 33.72 -3.57 2.34
CA VAL A 64 34.64 -4.69 2.57
C VAL A 64 35.90 -4.45 1.74
N GLU A 65 37.07 -4.53 2.37
CA GLU A 65 38.37 -4.39 1.72
C GLU A 65 39.23 -5.61 2.10
N ARG A 66 39.27 -6.62 1.21
CA ARG A 66 39.97 -7.89 1.44
C ARG A 66 39.53 -8.58 2.74
N ASP A 67 40.27 -8.40 3.82
CA ASP A 67 40.05 -8.97 5.14
C ASP A 67 39.50 -7.94 6.16
N ALA A 68 39.29 -6.69 5.76
CA ALA A 68 38.74 -5.63 6.61
C ALA A 68 37.27 -5.35 6.27
N VAL A 69 36.39 -5.40 7.27
CA VAL A 69 34.97 -5.08 7.13
C VAL A 69 34.65 -3.81 7.92
N PHE A 70 33.97 -2.86 7.30
CA PHE A 70 33.64 -1.58 7.91
C PHE A 70 32.13 -1.45 8.04
N LEU A 71 31.68 -1.17 9.27
CA LEU A 71 30.30 -0.92 9.65
C LEU A 71 30.15 0.55 10.08
N GLU A 72 29.00 1.15 9.80
CA GLU A 72 28.70 2.55 10.14
C GLU A 72 27.32 2.67 10.78
N SER A 73 27.22 3.41 11.88
CA SER A 73 25.96 3.59 12.60
C SER A 73 24.95 4.42 11.79
N THR A 74 23.70 3.96 11.76
CA THR A 74 22.61 4.61 11.00
C THR A 74 21.46 5.17 11.85
N GLY A 75 21.55 5.10 13.20
CA GLY A 75 20.48 5.62 14.07
C GLY A 75 20.85 5.76 15.55
N GLU A 76 20.11 6.61 16.26
CA GLU A 76 20.33 6.92 17.69
C GLU A 76 19.69 5.90 18.66
N THR A 77 18.74 5.07 18.20
CA THR A 77 18.02 4.11 19.04
C THR A 77 18.12 2.69 18.46
N CYS A 78 18.95 1.86 19.07
CA CYS A 78 19.27 0.51 18.58
C CYS A 78 18.87 -0.56 19.59
N LEU A 79 18.32 -1.67 19.10
CA LEU A 79 18.08 -2.84 19.92
C LEU A 79 19.43 -3.36 20.41
N ARG A 80 19.61 -3.50 21.73
CA ARG A 80 20.87 -3.96 22.36
C ARG A 80 21.07 -5.47 22.19
N MET A 81 21.04 -5.92 20.94
CA MET A 81 21.26 -7.32 20.54
C MET A 81 22.33 -7.34 19.48
N ILE A 82 23.24 -8.31 19.55
CA ILE A 82 24.32 -8.48 18.56
C ILE A 82 23.69 -8.61 17.16
N GLY A 83 24.03 -7.68 16.27
CA GLY A 83 23.58 -7.71 14.88
C GLY A 83 24.31 -8.80 14.11
N LYS A 84 23.66 -9.38 13.10
CA LYS A 84 24.29 -10.31 12.15
C LYS A 84 24.28 -9.66 10.77
N VAL A 85 25.46 -9.43 10.21
CA VAL A 85 25.63 -8.73 8.93
C VAL A 85 26.23 -9.70 7.91
N PRO A 86 25.53 -9.99 6.80
CA PRO A 86 26.08 -10.80 5.72
C PRO A 86 27.15 -10.01 4.96
N VAL A 87 28.27 -10.66 4.66
CA VAL A 87 29.40 -10.09 3.92
C VAL A 87 29.85 -11.03 2.80
N GLU A 88 30.31 -10.46 1.70
CA GLU A 88 30.96 -11.18 0.62
C GLU A 88 32.46 -10.91 0.71
N VAL A 89 33.24 -11.98 0.87
CA VAL A 89 34.68 -11.97 1.15
C VAL A 89 35.36 -13.02 0.30
N ASP A 90 36.62 -12.81 -0.04
CA ASP A 90 37.43 -13.80 -0.76
C ASP A 90 37.46 -15.14 0.01
N SER A 91 37.25 -16.25 -0.69
CA SER A 91 37.19 -17.60 -0.11
C SER A 91 38.48 -18.01 0.62
N SER A 92 39.62 -17.40 0.29
CA SER A 92 40.89 -17.59 1.01
C SER A 92 40.95 -16.90 2.37
N VAL A 93 40.07 -15.93 2.63
CA VAL A 93 40.01 -15.19 3.90
C VAL A 93 39.26 -16.03 4.94
N ARG A 94 39.98 -16.43 5.99
CA ARG A 94 39.42 -17.18 7.13
C ARG A 94 39.01 -16.28 8.29
N THR A 95 39.65 -15.13 8.43
CA THR A 95 39.45 -14.20 9.54
C THR A 95 39.29 -12.80 8.99
N VAL A 96 38.32 -12.06 9.51
CA VAL A 96 38.08 -10.65 9.14
C VAL A 96 38.27 -9.72 10.33
N ARG A 97 38.81 -8.54 10.06
CA ARG A 97 38.95 -7.42 11.00
C ARG A 97 37.75 -6.51 10.84
N ILE A 98 36.93 -6.39 11.88
CA ILE A 98 35.71 -5.60 11.86
C ILE A 98 36.01 -4.22 12.45
N TYR A 99 35.64 -3.17 11.73
CA TYR A 99 35.74 -1.78 12.11
C TYR A 99 34.34 -1.18 12.24
N VAL A 100 34.07 -0.47 13.32
CA VAL A 100 32.80 0.21 13.58
C VAL A 100 33.08 1.69 13.73
N ASP A 101 32.42 2.51 12.92
CA ASP A 101 32.61 3.98 12.89
C ASP A 101 34.09 4.38 12.76
N GLY A 102 34.83 3.62 11.95
CA GLY A 102 36.26 3.83 11.70
C GLY A 102 37.21 3.34 12.80
N ARG A 103 36.71 2.72 13.88
CA ARG A 103 37.53 2.14 14.96
C ARG A 103 37.55 0.63 14.87
N PHE A 104 38.72 0.03 15.08
CA PHE A 104 38.84 -1.43 15.16
C PHE A 104 37.99 -1.95 16.33
N TRP A 105 37.14 -2.94 16.05
CA TRP A 105 36.26 -3.54 17.04
C TRP A 105 36.76 -4.93 17.46
N ARG A 106 36.86 -5.86 16.51
CA ARG A 106 37.35 -7.22 16.78
C ARG A 106 37.75 -7.97 15.51
N GLU A 107 38.50 -9.04 15.68
CA GLU A 107 38.67 -10.08 14.66
C GLU A 107 37.62 -11.17 14.82
N GLN A 108 37.12 -11.70 13.71
CA GLN A 108 36.15 -12.78 13.69
C GLN A 108 36.55 -13.82 12.65
N GLU A 109 36.58 -15.08 13.07
CA GLU A 109 36.68 -16.22 12.17
C GLU A 109 35.35 -16.39 11.42
N LEU A 110 35.45 -16.54 10.11
CA LEU A 110 34.31 -16.59 9.21
C LEU A 110 33.80 -18.03 9.09
N THR A 111 32.80 -18.36 9.91
CA THR A 111 32.04 -19.61 9.77
C THR A 111 31.27 -19.61 8.45
N GLU A 112 31.39 -20.68 7.68
CA GLU A 112 30.55 -20.89 6.49
C GLU A 112 29.10 -21.08 6.91
N LEU A 113 28.17 -20.47 6.18
CA LEU A 113 26.75 -20.76 6.33
C LEU A 113 26.48 -22.17 5.75
N ASP A 114 26.60 -23.19 6.59
CA ASP A 114 26.24 -24.56 6.21
C ASP A 114 24.72 -24.74 6.28
N MET A 115 24.10 -24.90 5.11
CA MET A 115 22.67 -25.15 4.97
C MET A 115 22.23 -26.45 5.67
N GLU A 116 23.13 -27.43 5.83
CA GLU A 116 22.87 -28.65 6.57
C GLU A 116 22.78 -28.38 8.08
N GLU A 117 23.62 -27.48 8.60
CA GLU A 117 23.59 -27.05 10.00
C GLU A 117 22.36 -26.21 10.32
N ILE A 118 21.97 -25.30 9.41
CA ILE A 118 20.71 -24.52 9.52
C ILE A 118 19.49 -25.45 9.54
N SER A 119 19.47 -26.47 8.68
CA SER A 119 18.41 -27.48 8.64
C SER A 119 18.34 -28.28 9.95
N LYS A 120 19.48 -28.66 10.53
CA LYS A 120 19.56 -29.32 11.84
C LYS A 120 19.02 -28.43 12.97
N ILE A 121 19.31 -27.13 12.94
CA ILE A 121 18.81 -26.16 13.92
C ILE A 121 17.29 -25.99 13.78
N ALA A 122 16.77 -25.84 12.56
CA ALA A 122 15.34 -25.73 12.31
C ALA A 122 14.58 -26.97 12.79
N LYS A 123 15.12 -28.17 12.50
CA LYS A 123 14.53 -29.44 12.96
C LYS A 123 14.51 -29.56 14.49
N ARG A 124 15.58 -29.15 15.17
CA ARG A 124 15.60 -29.10 16.65
C ARG A 124 14.58 -28.10 17.21
N ALA A 125 14.36 -26.96 16.54
CA ALA A 125 13.36 -25.99 16.96
C ALA A 125 11.93 -26.55 16.81
N GLU A 126 11.65 -27.31 15.75
CA GLU A 126 10.38 -28.02 15.57
C GLU A 126 10.17 -29.11 16.63
N GLU A 127 11.21 -29.89 16.95
CA GLU A 127 11.18 -30.89 18.02
C GLU A 127 10.91 -30.23 19.39
N MET A 128 11.56 -29.11 19.69
CA MET A 128 11.31 -28.33 20.92
C MET A 128 9.91 -27.71 20.93
N ALA A 129 9.38 -27.29 19.78
CA ALA A 129 8.02 -26.77 19.65
C ALA A 129 6.96 -27.85 19.88
N ALA A 130 7.24 -29.09 19.51
CA ALA A 130 6.35 -30.22 19.78
C ALA A 130 6.23 -30.53 21.28
N ASP A 131 7.31 -30.31 22.05
CA ASP A 131 7.34 -30.50 23.51
C ASP A 131 6.82 -29.28 24.31
N LEU A 132 6.64 -28.14 23.65
CA LEU A 132 6.07 -26.93 24.24
C LEU A 132 4.57 -27.09 24.50
N LYS A 133 4.23 -27.57 25.71
CA LYS A 133 2.84 -27.55 26.20
C LYS A 133 2.45 -26.13 26.60
N VAL A 134 1.72 -25.45 25.73
CA VAL A 134 1.02 -24.22 26.07
C VAL A 134 0.00 -24.57 27.16
N LEU A 135 0.25 -24.10 28.38
CA LEU A 135 -0.67 -24.28 29.51
C LEU A 135 -2.03 -23.69 29.12
N GLU A 136 -3.05 -24.55 29.02
CA GLU A 136 -4.41 -24.07 28.77
C GLU A 136 -4.84 -23.14 29.91
N ASN A 137 -5.55 -22.08 29.56
CA ASN A 137 -6.10 -21.18 30.56
C ASN A 137 -7.08 -21.98 31.43
N ARG A 138 -6.72 -22.21 32.69
CA ARG A 138 -7.53 -22.92 33.68
C ARG A 138 -8.93 -22.34 33.87
N HIS A 139 -9.14 -21.07 33.53
CA HIS A 139 -10.44 -20.38 33.61
C HIS A 139 -11.21 -20.40 32.29
N ARG A 140 -10.71 -21.07 31.24
CA ARG A 140 -11.40 -21.20 29.95
C ARG A 140 -12.87 -21.64 30.07
N PRO A 141 -13.23 -22.69 30.85
CA PRO A 141 -14.63 -23.07 31.00
C PRO A 141 -15.47 -22.00 31.72
N GLU A 142 -14.93 -21.36 32.76
CA GLU A 142 -15.60 -20.27 33.49
C GLU A 142 -15.83 -19.05 32.58
N MET A 143 -14.81 -18.66 31.80
CA MET A 143 -14.93 -17.58 30.83
C MET A 143 -15.98 -17.88 29.76
N GLN A 144 -16.04 -19.12 29.29
CA GLN A 144 -17.00 -19.51 28.25
C GLN A 144 -18.43 -19.57 28.80
N ALA A 145 -18.60 -20.01 30.05
CA ALA A 145 -19.89 -19.97 30.74
C ALA A 145 -20.36 -18.53 30.97
N GLU A 146 -19.49 -17.65 31.46
CA GLU A 146 -19.83 -16.25 31.72
C GLU A 146 -20.11 -15.48 30.42
N ALA A 147 -19.33 -15.72 29.36
CA ALA A 147 -19.59 -15.16 28.04
C ALA A 147 -20.94 -15.64 27.47
N GLY A 148 -21.27 -16.93 27.65
CA GLY A 148 -22.55 -17.48 27.25
C GLY A 148 -23.73 -16.86 28.01
N LYS A 149 -23.57 -16.63 29.32
CA LYS A 149 -24.57 -15.94 30.15
C LYS A 149 -24.79 -14.50 29.69
N LEU A 150 -23.71 -13.75 29.48
CA LEU A 150 -23.76 -12.39 28.99
C LEU A 150 -24.43 -12.30 27.60
N ALA A 151 -24.10 -13.24 26.70
CA ALA A 151 -24.75 -13.33 25.40
C ALA A 151 -26.25 -13.61 25.53
N GLY A 152 -26.64 -14.54 26.41
CA GLY A 152 -28.05 -14.83 26.70
C GLY A 152 -28.79 -13.60 27.25
N GLU A 153 -28.19 -12.87 28.18
CA GLU A 153 -28.74 -11.63 28.72
C GLU A 153 -28.87 -10.54 27.66
N PHE A 154 -27.88 -10.39 26.79
CA PHE A 154 -27.92 -9.44 25.66
C PHE A 154 -29.04 -9.78 24.67
N HIS A 155 -29.24 -11.06 24.36
CA HIS A 155 -30.30 -11.54 23.45
C HIS A 155 -31.68 -11.68 24.10
N SER A 156 -31.80 -11.47 25.41
CA SER A 156 -33.10 -11.48 26.09
C SER A 156 -34.02 -10.38 25.59
N GLU A 157 -35.33 -10.63 25.58
CA GLU A 157 -36.32 -9.64 25.14
C GLU A 157 -36.22 -8.31 25.90
N GLY A 158 -35.92 -8.36 27.20
CA GLY A 158 -35.80 -7.16 28.03
C GLY A 158 -34.63 -6.27 27.60
N SER A 159 -33.48 -6.87 27.26
CA SER A 159 -32.31 -6.14 26.77
C SER A 159 -32.53 -5.61 25.35
N GLN A 160 -33.15 -6.40 24.47
CA GLN A 160 -33.48 -5.97 23.11
C GLN A 160 -34.48 -4.80 23.12
N LYS A 161 -35.53 -4.86 23.94
CA LYS A 161 -36.47 -3.74 24.12
C LYS A 161 -35.78 -2.47 24.63
N LYS A 162 -34.81 -2.59 25.53
CA LYS A 162 -34.01 -1.43 25.98
C LYS A 162 -33.14 -0.86 24.86
N LEU A 163 -32.53 -1.71 24.04
CA LEU A 163 -31.75 -1.28 22.87
C LEU A 163 -32.62 -0.57 21.84
N GLU A 164 -33.81 -1.09 21.57
CA GLU A 164 -34.80 -0.46 20.69
C GLU A 164 -35.26 0.89 21.24
N ALA A 165 -35.64 0.95 22.52
CA ALA A 165 -36.05 2.19 23.16
C ALA A 165 -34.94 3.25 23.16
N GLU A 166 -33.69 2.85 23.41
CA GLU A 166 -32.53 3.75 23.38
C GLU A 166 -32.19 4.18 21.94
N THR A 167 -32.36 3.27 20.97
CA THR A 167 -32.23 3.59 19.55
C THR A 167 -33.26 4.65 19.14
N GLU A 168 -34.51 4.50 19.55
CA GLU A 168 -35.56 5.48 19.32
C GLU A 168 -35.28 6.80 20.05
N ARG A 169 -34.81 6.76 21.31
CA ARG A 169 -34.38 7.97 22.03
C ARG A 169 -33.27 8.72 21.29
N ILE A 170 -32.29 8.01 20.77
CA ILE A 170 -31.18 8.59 19.99
C ILE A 170 -31.71 9.17 18.67
N LYS A 171 -32.58 8.45 17.96
CA LYS A 171 -33.26 8.98 16.76
C LYS A 171 -34.01 10.27 17.11
N GLU A 172 -34.83 10.28 18.14
CA GLU A 172 -35.53 11.49 18.57
C GLU A 172 -34.57 12.63 18.93
N ALA A 173 -33.54 12.38 19.74
CA ALA A 173 -32.58 13.41 20.13
C ALA A 173 -31.84 14.02 18.92
N LEU A 174 -31.55 13.21 17.89
CA LEU A 174 -30.86 13.64 16.67
C LEU A 174 -31.78 14.31 15.65
N PHE A 175 -33.03 13.85 15.52
CA PHE A 175 -33.95 14.28 14.47
C PHE A 175 -35.00 15.31 14.93
N LYS A 176 -35.36 15.36 16.23
CA LYS A 176 -36.31 16.35 16.78
C LYS A 176 -35.68 17.74 16.90
N LYS A 177 -34.38 17.84 17.23
CA LYS A 177 -33.61 19.11 17.19
C LYS A 177 -33.54 19.75 15.80
N ARG A 178 -33.68 18.98 14.70
CA ARG A 178 -33.82 19.54 13.35
C ARG A 178 -35.24 20.02 13.04
N ARG A 179 -36.26 19.41 13.64
CA ARG A 179 -37.68 19.76 13.42
C ARG A 179 -38.05 21.09 14.09
N ASP A 180 -37.66 21.27 15.35
CA ASP A 180 -38.00 22.50 16.10
C ASP A 180 -37.27 23.74 15.56
N GLN A 181 -36.10 23.56 14.93
CA GLN A 181 -35.40 24.64 14.20
C GLN A 181 -36.01 24.93 12.81
N SER A 182 -36.94 24.09 12.34
CA SER A 182 -37.60 24.23 11.03
C SER A 182 -39.08 24.61 11.11
N ALA A 183 -39.68 24.58 12.31
CA ALA A 183 -41.09 24.89 12.52
C ALA A 183 -41.39 26.39 12.75
N GLY A 184 -40.37 27.25 12.80
CA GLY A 184 -40.53 28.69 13.05
C GLY A 184 -40.67 29.60 11.82
N SER A 185 -40.77 29.07 10.60
CA SER A 185 -40.83 29.92 9.40
C SER A 185 -41.52 29.22 8.22
N ALA A 186 -42.81 28.93 8.34
CA ALA A 186 -43.60 28.41 7.23
C ALA A 186 -44.95 29.10 7.18
N GLU A 187 -44.93 30.40 6.91
CA GLU A 187 -46.04 31.14 6.30
C GLU A 187 -45.50 32.46 5.75
N ARG A 188 -44.87 32.40 4.58
CA ARG A 188 -44.90 33.38 3.48
C ARG A 188 -43.79 33.10 2.46
N GLU A 189 -44.25 32.96 1.22
CA GLU A 189 -43.59 33.41 -0.02
C GLU A 189 -42.42 32.61 -0.60
N SER A 190 -42.82 31.83 -1.63
CA SER A 190 -42.29 31.80 -3.01
C SER A 190 -40.83 31.44 -3.29
N ALA A 191 -40.72 30.41 -4.12
CA ALA A 191 -39.76 30.20 -5.22
C ALA A 191 -38.26 30.19 -4.90
N ASP A 192 -37.65 29.07 -5.31
CA ASP A 192 -36.22 28.87 -5.58
C ASP A 192 -35.31 28.46 -4.39
N SER A 193 -35.12 27.14 -4.22
CA SER A 193 -33.89 26.47 -3.71
C SER A 193 -34.13 24.97 -3.42
N PRO A 194 -33.44 24.02 -4.06
CA PRO A 194 -33.46 22.62 -3.64
C PRO A 194 -32.36 22.28 -2.62
N GLN A 195 -32.85 21.97 -1.42
CA GLN A 195 -32.54 20.80 -0.60
C GLN A 195 -31.21 20.66 0.17
N ARG A 196 -31.45 20.62 1.49
CA ARG A 196 -30.61 20.35 2.66
C ARG A 196 -30.02 18.93 2.65
N ALA A 197 -28.76 18.84 3.08
CA ALA A 197 -28.09 17.59 3.42
C ALA A 197 -28.62 16.97 4.74
N GLY A 198 -29.21 15.80 4.61
CA GLY A 198 -29.74 14.90 5.64
C GLY A 198 -30.17 13.60 4.95
N PRO A 199 -30.31 12.45 5.66
CA PRO A 199 -30.48 11.15 5.04
C PRO A 199 -31.69 11.18 4.11
N SER A 200 -31.45 10.89 2.85
CA SER A 200 -32.42 11.00 1.76
C SER A 200 -33.59 10.03 1.99
N GLN A 201 -34.71 10.55 2.49
CA GLN A 201 -36.04 9.96 2.28
C GLN A 201 -36.80 10.73 1.19
N GLY A 202 -36.11 11.03 0.09
CA GLY A 202 -36.75 11.38 -1.18
C GLY A 202 -36.86 10.13 -2.06
N PRO A 203 -37.72 10.11 -3.08
CA PRO A 203 -37.65 9.07 -4.11
C PRO A 203 -36.20 8.98 -4.61
N PRO A 204 -35.64 7.77 -4.83
CA PRO A 204 -34.24 7.61 -5.16
C PRO A 204 -33.93 8.46 -6.38
N ALA A 205 -33.00 9.41 -6.24
CA ALA A 205 -32.45 10.10 -7.39
C ALA A 205 -31.96 9.01 -8.35
N GLU A 206 -32.45 8.99 -9.58
CA GLU A 206 -32.06 7.95 -10.52
C GLU A 206 -30.56 8.06 -10.83
N SER A 207 -29.87 6.93 -10.86
CA SER A 207 -28.46 6.86 -11.21
C SER A 207 -28.24 7.46 -12.60
N ARG A 208 -27.43 8.53 -12.68
CA ARG A 208 -27.25 9.32 -13.90
C ARG A 208 -26.18 8.72 -14.81
N TYR A 209 -25.11 8.18 -14.22
CA TYR A 209 -23.94 7.72 -14.96
C TYR A 209 -23.73 6.22 -14.82
N LEU A 210 -24.00 5.66 -13.64
CA LEU A 210 -23.81 4.24 -13.36
C LEU A 210 -25.07 3.43 -13.67
N GLN A 211 -24.90 2.16 -14.01
CA GLN A 211 -26.01 1.20 -14.02
C GLN A 211 -26.45 0.88 -12.59
N PRO A 212 -27.68 0.35 -12.38
CA PRO A 212 -28.18 0.03 -11.05
C PRO A 212 -27.30 -0.97 -10.26
N ASP A 213 -26.58 -1.85 -10.94
CA ASP A 213 -25.65 -2.83 -10.39
C ASP A 213 -24.19 -2.37 -10.39
N GLU A 214 -23.90 -1.13 -10.75
CA GLU A 214 -22.56 -0.57 -10.68
C GLU A 214 -22.41 0.30 -9.42
N ARG A 215 -21.24 0.22 -8.78
CA ARG A 215 -20.88 1.07 -7.63
C ARG A 215 -19.48 1.63 -7.78
N ILE A 216 -19.31 2.86 -7.33
CA ILE A 216 -18.00 3.47 -7.11
C ILE A 216 -17.88 3.83 -5.63
N TYR A 217 -16.83 3.33 -4.98
CA TYR A 217 -16.53 3.60 -3.59
C TYR A 217 -15.21 4.37 -3.48
N LEU A 218 -15.27 5.57 -2.90
CA LEU A 218 -14.09 6.36 -2.56
C LEU A 218 -13.78 6.17 -1.07
N PHE A 219 -12.80 5.32 -0.76
CA PHE A 219 -12.38 5.02 0.59
C PHE A 219 -11.51 6.15 1.15
N VAL A 220 -11.92 6.70 2.30
CA VAL A 220 -11.28 7.87 2.93
C VAL A 220 -11.13 7.68 4.44
N SER A 221 -10.28 8.50 5.04
CA SER A 221 -10.10 8.61 6.49
C SER A 221 -9.69 10.02 6.87
N SER A 222 -9.61 10.30 8.18
CA SER A 222 -9.06 11.55 8.70
C SER A 222 -7.54 11.72 8.48
N SER A 223 -6.83 10.70 7.97
CA SER A 223 -5.41 10.82 7.59
C SER A 223 -5.22 11.40 6.18
N VAL A 224 -6.27 11.50 5.38
CA VAL A 224 -6.24 12.15 4.06
C VAL A 224 -6.30 13.66 4.26
N PRO A 225 -5.48 14.46 3.54
CA PRO A 225 -5.51 15.92 3.65
C PRO A 225 -6.90 16.52 3.41
N MET A 226 -7.26 17.54 4.19
CA MET A 226 -8.60 18.16 4.11
C MET A 226 -8.87 18.78 2.74
N THR A 227 -7.86 19.36 2.10
CA THR A 227 -7.96 19.91 0.74
C THR A 227 -8.34 18.84 -0.27
N THR A 228 -7.66 17.69 -0.22
CA THR A 228 -7.95 16.51 -1.04
C THR A 228 -9.39 16.01 -0.85
N LEU A 229 -9.84 15.86 0.41
CA LEU A 229 -11.20 15.42 0.71
C LEU A 229 -12.27 16.36 0.18
N ARG A 230 -12.03 17.68 0.27
CA ARG A 230 -12.95 18.70 -0.25
C ARG A 230 -12.99 18.72 -1.78
N ASN A 231 -11.86 18.48 -2.45
CA ASN A 231 -11.81 18.33 -3.90
C ASN A 231 -12.66 17.14 -4.34
N TYR A 232 -12.48 15.98 -3.71
CA TYR A 232 -13.33 14.82 -3.98
C TYR A 232 -14.81 15.09 -3.66
N ALA A 233 -15.12 15.79 -2.57
CA ALA A 233 -16.50 16.15 -2.25
C ALA A 233 -17.13 17.04 -3.33
N SER A 234 -16.36 18.00 -3.84
CA SER A 234 -16.78 18.85 -4.95
C SER A 234 -17.04 18.03 -6.21
N ASP A 235 -16.11 17.15 -6.60
CA ASP A 235 -16.23 16.30 -7.78
C ASP A 235 -17.43 15.35 -7.69
N LEU A 236 -17.61 14.69 -6.55
CA LEU A 236 -18.74 13.79 -6.30
C LEU A 236 -20.08 14.51 -6.31
N SER A 237 -20.13 15.73 -5.75
CA SER A 237 -21.35 16.54 -5.80
C SER A 237 -21.69 17.04 -7.19
N ARG A 238 -20.73 17.15 -8.12
CA ARG A 238 -21.01 17.44 -9.53
C ARG A 238 -21.62 16.23 -10.25
N LEU A 239 -21.14 15.02 -9.92
CA LEU A 239 -21.74 13.80 -10.43
C LEU A 239 -23.16 13.61 -9.86
N ALA A 240 -23.37 13.88 -8.57
CA ALA A 240 -24.67 13.74 -7.91
C ALA A 240 -25.33 12.37 -8.19
N ASP A 241 -24.51 11.32 -8.26
CA ASP A 241 -24.94 9.96 -8.58
C ASP A 241 -25.07 9.15 -7.27
N PRO A 242 -26.24 8.55 -6.99
CA PRO A 242 -26.49 7.78 -5.77
C PRO A 242 -25.58 6.55 -5.62
N ASN A 243 -25.07 6.01 -6.73
CA ASN A 243 -24.26 4.80 -6.75
C ASN A 243 -22.77 5.09 -6.50
N ILE A 244 -22.44 6.34 -6.18
CA ILE A 244 -21.09 6.77 -5.81
C ILE A 244 -21.10 7.23 -4.35
N SER A 245 -20.20 6.68 -3.54
CA SER A 245 -20.16 6.96 -2.10
C SER A 245 -18.73 7.13 -1.57
N MET A 246 -18.55 8.08 -0.65
CA MET A 246 -17.37 8.14 0.20
C MET A 246 -17.52 7.16 1.37
N VAL A 247 -16.53 6.29 1.57
CA VAL A 247 -16.59 5.21 2.56
C VAL A 247 -15.54 5.42 3.64
N MET A 248 -15.99 5.49 4.89
CA MET A 248 -15.13 5.53 6.07
C MET A 248 -15.15 4.18 6.79
N ARG A 249 -14.00 3.77 7.34
CA ARG A 249 -13.89 2.48 8.04
C ARG A 249 -14.68 2.47 9.35
N GLY A 250 -14.76 3.62 10.01
CA GLY A 250 -15.37 3.76 11.32
C GLY A 250 -15.46 5.22 11.72
N MET A 251 -15.98 5.44 12.93
CA MET A 251 -16.07 6.77 13.54
C MET A 251 -14.71 7.25 14.05
N ILE A 252 -14.45 8.56 13.93
CA ILE A 252 -13.25 9.20 14.46
C ILE A 252 -13.33 9.20 15.99
N GLY A 253 -12.31 8.63 16.65
CA GLY A 253 -12.29 8.46 18.10
C GLY A 253 -13.13 7.28 18.61
N GLY A 254 -13.63 6.42 17.71
CA GLY A 254 -14.42 5.23 18.04
C GLY A 254 -15.91 5.50 18.23
N MET A 255 -16.70 4.43 18.38
CA MET A 255 -18.17 4.48 18.43
C MET A 255 -18.73 5.24 19.64
N LYS A 256 -17.92 5.49 20.67
CA LYS A 256 -18.30 6.27 21.86
C LYS A 256 -18.59 7.73 21.52
N TYR A 257 -18.03 8.25 20.42
CA TYR A 257 -18.11 9.67 20.06
C TYR A 257 -18.56 9.85 18.61
N VAL A 258 -19.83 10.23 18.43
CA VAL A 258 -20.38 10.51 17.09
C VAL A 258 -19.95 11.91 16.60
N ARG A 259 -19.89 12.88 17.50
CA ARG A 259 -19.62 14.29 17.20
C ARG A 259 -18.35 14.55 16.39
N PRO A 260 -17.17 13.96 16.70
CA PRO A 260 -15.96 14.17 15.92
C PRO A 260 -16.11 13.76 14.46
N THR A 261 -16.84 12.66 14.21
CA THR A 261 -17.12 12.17 12.86
C THR A 261 -18.04 13.13 12.12
N THR A 262 -19.11 13.62 12.76
CA THR A 262 -20.02 14.60 12.16
C THR A 262 -19.32 15.92 11.84
N GLU A 263 -18.46 16.41 12.74
CA GLU A 263 -17.67 17.63 12.51
C GLU A 263 -16.68 17.45 11.36
N PHE A 264 -16.03 16.30 11.26
CA PHE A 264 -15.15 15.97 10.14
C PHE A 264 -15.90 15.92 8.82
N VAL A 265 -16.98 15.15 8.72
CA VAL A 265 -17.81 15.06 7.50
C VAL A 265 -18.32 16.45 7.10
N SER A 266 -18.75 17.26 8.08
CA SER A 266 -19.20 18.63 7.84
C SER A 266 -18.11 19.51 7.22
N LYS A 267 -16.88 19.44 7.74
CA LYS A 267 -15.72 20.16 7.18
C LYS A 267 -15.37 19.73 5.76
N VAL A 268 -15.66 18.47 5.40
CA VAL A 268 -15.43 17.95 4.05
C VAL A 268 -16.49 18.46 3.07
N ILE A 269 -17.77 18.42 3.45
CA ILE A 269 -18.87 18.72 2.51
C ILE A 269 -19.19 20.22 2.37
N VAL A 270 -18.86 21.06 3.33
CA VAL A 270 -19.23 22.50 3.27
C VAL A 270 -18.46 23.21 2.17
N LYS A 271 -19.13 23.95 1.28
CA LYS A 271 -18.49 24.60 0.12
C LYS A 271 -17.50 25.70 0.52
N ASP A 272 -17.88 26.53 1.48
CA ASP A 272 -17.01 27.60 2.00
C ASP A 272 -16.28 27.16 3.29
N ALA A 273 -14.95 27.09 3.22
CA ALA A 273 -14.11 26.69 4.35
C ALA A 273 -14.21 27.64 5.55
N ASN A 274 -14.62 28.90 5.34
CA ASN A 274 -14.79 29.88 6.41
C ASN A 274 -16.17 29.84 7.07
N CYS A 275 -17.12 29.08 6.50
CA CYS A 275 -18.48 29.02 6.99
C CYS A 275 -18.57 28.17 8.27
N LYS A 276 -19.16 28.74 9.33
CA LYS A 276 -19.29 28.07 10.63
C LYS A 276 -20.59 27.28 10.65
N VAL A 277 -20.51 25.99 10.31
CA VAL A 277 -21.64 25.05 10.21
C VAL A 277 -22.62 25.05 11.39
N PHE A 278 -22.15 25.36 12.60
CA PHE A 278 -22.96 25.40 13.83
C PHE A 278 -23.50 26.79 14.19
N ARG A 279 -23.22 27.81 13.38
CA ARG A 279 -23.65 29.21 13.58
C ARG A 279 -24.39 29.75 12.36
N ASP A 280 -24.00 29.32 11.16
CA ASP A 280 -24.46 29.86 9.89
C ASP A 280 -25.16 28.78 9.04
N ARG A 281 -26.01 29.20 8.10
CA ARG A 281 -26.54 28.31 7.06
C ARG A 281 -25.49 28.17 5.95
N CYS A 282 -24.71 27.10 5.99
CA CYS A 282 -23.67 26.83 5.01
C CYS A 282 -24.18 25.98 3.85
N ASP A 283 -23.81 26.35 2.63
CA ASP A 283 -24.00 25.47 1.47
C ASP A 283 -23.09 24.25 1.57
N ALA A 284 -23.63 23.09 1.23
CA ALA A 284 -22.92 21.82 1.26
C ALA A 284 -22.95 21.12 -0.11
N HIS A 285 -21.86 20.43 -0.41
CA HIS A 285 -21.77 19.43 -1.45
C HIS A 285 -22.71 18.26 -1.12
N GLN A 286 -23.51 17.84 -2.09
CA GLN A 286 -24.36 16.66 -1.94
C GLN A 286 -23.52 15.41 -2.22
N VAL A 287 -23.04 14.78 -1.15
CA VAL A 287 -22.19 13.59 -1.24
C VAL A 287 -22.69 12.51 -0.29
N ASN A 288 -22.73 11.28 -0.78
CA ASN A 288 -23.10 10.12 0.02
C ASN A 288 -21.90 9.68 0.88
N PHE A 289 -22.04 9.77 2.20
CA PHE A 289 -21.07 9.23 3.15
C PHE A 289 -21.61 7.95 3.78
N VAL A 290 -20.79 6.89 3.75
CA VAL A 290 -21.10 5.59 4.31
C VAL A 290 -20.01 5.21 5.31
N ILE A 291 -20.39 4.79 6.51
CA ILE A 291 -19.45 4.24 7.50
C ILE A 291 -19.64 2.72 7.50
N ASP A 292 -18.74 2.01 6.82
CA ASP A 292 -18.87 0.57 6.64
C ASP A 292 -17.49 -0.13 6.65
N PRO A 293 -17.08 -0.74 7.78
CA PRO A 293 -15.83 -1.50 7.85
C PRO A 293 -15.86 -2.78 7.01
N LEU A 294 -17.03 -3.30 6.66
CA LEU A 294 -17.16 -4.53 5.88
C LEU A 294 -16.83 -4.29 4.40
N LEU A 295 -17.12 -3.10 3.86
CA LEU A 295 -16.65 -2.71 2.52
C LEU A 295 -15.12 -2.67 2.44
N PHE A 296 -14.43 -2.15 3.48
CA PHE A 296 -12.96 -2.19 3.56
C PHE A 296 -12.43 -3.63 3.52
N ARG A 297 -13.09 -4.56 4.23
CA ARG A 297 -12.72 -5.98 4.23
C ARG A 297 -13.00 -6.64 2.89
N LYS A 298 -14.18 -6.41 2.31
CA LYS A 298 -14.64 -6.99 1.05
C LYS A 298 -13.69 -6.67 -0.10
N TYR A 299 -13.29 -5.41 -0.21
CA TYR A 299 -12.40 -4.92 -1.27
C TYR A 299 -10.92 -4.86 -0.87
N ARG A 300 -10.57 -5.42 0.31
CA ARG A 300 -9.19 -5.55 0.81
C ARG A 300 -8.44 -4.20 0.85
N ILE A 301 -9.11 -3.14 1.27
CA ILE A 301 -8.54 -1.79 1.33
C ILE A 301 -7.65 -1.65 2.56
N THR A 302 -6.33 -1.59 2.35
CA THR A 302 -5.31 -1.45 3.39
C THR A 302 -4.82 -0.01 3.56
N GLN A 303 -4.94 0.83 2.53
CA GLN A 303 -4.49 2.22 2.50
C GLN A 303 -5.54 3.11 1.82
N VAL A 304 -5.51 4.42 2.14
CA VAL A 304 -6.43 5.44 1.61
C VAL A 304 -5.67 6.72 1.26
N PRO A 305 -6.14 7.56 0.32
CA PRO A 305 -7.38 7.39 -0.45
C PRO A 305 -7.29 6.21 -1.44
N ALA A 306 -8.43 5.57 -1.68
CA ALA A 306 -8.55 4.49 -2.65
C ALA A 306 -9.91 4.56 -3.36
N VAL A 307 -9.93 4.31 -4.66
CA VAL A 307 -11.16 4.23 -5.46
C VAL A 307 -11.37 2.78 -5.86
N VAL A 308 -12.56 2.27 -5.59
CA VAL A 308 -13.00 0.95 -6.05
C VAL A 308 -14.15 1.11 -7.03
N TYR A 309 -14.05 0.44 -8.17
CA TYR A 309 -15.16 0.24 -9.09
C TYR A 309 -15.62 -1.21 -9.02
N ALA A 310 -16.90 -1.40 -8.70
CA ALA A 310 -17.58 -2.67 -8.66
C ALA A 310 -18.65 -2.70 -9.76
N PRO A 311 -18.39 -3.34 -10.92
CA PRO A 311 -19.26 -3.28 -12.08
C PRO A 311 -20.58 -4.05 -11.93
N ARG A 312 -20.67 -4.93 -10.93
CA ARG A 312 -21.79 -5.85 -10.75
C ARG A 312 -21.97 -6.19 -9.27
N THR A 313 -22.62 -5.32 -8.53
CA THR A 313 -23.04 -5.55 -7.15
C THR A 313 -24.37 -6.28 -7.11
N GLY A 314 -24.56 -7.14 -6.11
CA GLY A 314 -25.88 -7.72 -5.84
C GLY A 314 -26.88 -6.62 -5.46
N ALA A 315 -28.18 -6.89 -5.58
CA ALA A 315 -29.21 -5.96 -5.13
C ALA A 315 -28.93 -5.54 -3.68
N ALA A 316 -28.71 -4.24 -3.47
CA ALA A 316 -28.49 -3.70 -2.14
C ALA A 316 -29.80 -3.83 -1.36
N GLU A 317 -29.83 -4.68 -0.34
CA GLU A 317 -30.87 -4.62 0.67
C GLU A 317 -30.63 -3.34 1.49
N PRO A 318 -31.61 -2.43 1.62
CA PRO A 318 -31.42 -1.12 2.26
C PRO A 318 -30.84 -1.21 3.69
N ASP A 319 -31.15 -2.31 4.38
CA ASP A 319 -30.82 -2.52 5.79
C ASP A 319 -29.58 -3.40 6.00
N ARG A 320 -28.86 -3.78 4.93
CA ARG A 320 -27.66 -4.61 5.02
C ARG A 320 -26.47 -4.00 4.30
N SER A 321 -25.31 -4.14 4.93
CA SER A 321 -24.03 -3.78 4.31
C SER A 321 -23.79 -4.60 3.04
N GLU A 322 -23.51 -3.91 1.93
CA GLU A 322 -23.03 -4.56 0.70
C GLU A 322 -21.69 -5.29 0.92
N GLY A 323 -20.97 -4.99 2.01
CA GLY A 323 -19.78 -5.70 2.46
C GLY A 323 -19.99 -7.16 2.87
N LEU A 324 -21.24 -7.56 3.17
CA LEU A 324 -21.61 -8.93 3.54
C LEU A 324 -21.95 -9.82 2.34
N THR A 325 -22.26 -9.24 1.18
CA THR A 325 -22.56 -10.03 0.00
C THR A 325 -21.26 -10.65 -0.52
N PRO A 326 -21.27 -11.95 -0.90
CA PRO A 326 -20.09 -12.60 -1.44
C PRO A 326 -19.53 -11.79 -2.61
N THR A 327 -18.21 -11.66 -2.69
CA THR A 327 -17.52 -11.02 -3.81
C THR A 327 -17.56 -11.97 -5.00
N GLU A 328 -18.73 -12.09 -5.63
CA GLU A 328 -18.93 -13.04 -6.73
C GLU A 328 -18.29 -12.58 -8.05
N LYS A 329 -17.79 -11.34 -8.12
CA LYS A 329 -17.41 -10.69 -9.38
C LYS A 329 -16.15 -9.80 -9.25
N GLU A 330 -15.50 -9.61 -10.38
CA GLU A 330 -14.30 -8.80 -10.57
C GLU A 330 -14.54 -7.34 -10.12
N PHE A 331 -13.62 -6.81 -9.32
CA PHE A 331 -13.60 -5.42 -8.86
C PHE A 331 -12.22 -4.83 -9.11
N TYR A 332 -12.18 -3.51 -9.24
CA TYR A 332 -10.96 -2.80 -9.63
C TYR A 332 -10.64 -1.76 -8.57
N VAL A 333 -9.37 -1.70 -8.14
CA VAL A 333 -8.92 -0.80 -7.07
C VAL A 333 -7.78 0.06 -7.57
N LEU A 334 -7.87 1.37 -7.32
CA LEU A 334 -6.77 2.31 -7.46
C LEU A 334 -6.45 2.94 -6.11
N TYR A 335 -5.17 3.09 -5.81
CA TYR A 335 -4.69 3.73 -4.59
C TYR A 335 -3.96 5.03 -4.91
N GLY A 336 -4.00 5.96 -3.96
CA GLY A 336 -3.26 7.22 -4.04
C GLY A 336 -4.15 8.40 -4.35
N ASP A 337 -3.58 9.60 -4.16
CA ASP A 337 -4.27 10.86 -4.41
C ASP A 337 -4.07 11.32 -5.86
N ALA A 338 -5.17 11.51 -6.59
CA ALA A 338 -5.21 12.03 -7.94
C ALA A 338 -6.58 12.68 -8.20
N SER A 339 -6.73 13.43 -9.30
CA SER A 339 -8.06 13.95 -9.66
C SER A 339 -9.06 12.81 -9.86
N LEU A 340 -10.32 13.01 -9.44
CA LEU A 340 -11.33 11.96 -9.60
C LEU A 340 -11.52 11.59 -11.08
N GLU A 341 -11.45 12.57 -11.97
CA GLU A 341 -11.45 12.36 -13.41
C GLU A 341 -10.37 11.37 -13.85
N TYR A 342 -9.12 11.59 -13.44
CA TYR A 342 -8.01 10.72 -13.80
C TYR A 342 -8.19 9.29 -13.28
N LEU A 343 -8.69 9.15 -12.04
CA LEU A 343 -8.97 7.84 -11.44
C LEU A 343 -10.07 7.09 -12.21
N LEU A 344 -11.16 7.77 -12.57
CA LEU A 344 -12.25 7.18 -13.34
C LEU A 344 -11.82 6.82 -14.77
N GLU A 345 -11.01 7.68 -15.41
CA GLU A 345 -10.46 7.43 -16.74
C GLU A 345 -9.48 6.25 -16.74
N THR A 346 -8.67 6.12 -15.69
CA THR A 346 -7.76 4.98 -15.51
C THR A 346 -8.55 3.67 -15.37
N LEU A 347 -9.58 3.66 -14.52
CA LEU A 347 -10.48 2.51 -14.38
C LEU A 347 -11.24 2.21 -15.69
N ARG A 348 -11.62 3.24 -16.45
CA ARG A 348 -12.27 3.09 -17.76
C ARG A 348 -11.35 2.41 -18.77
N ARG A 349 -10.06 2.74 -18.79
CA ARG A 349 -9.09 2.12 -19.73
C ARG A 349 -8.97 0.62 -19.49
N GLU A 350 -8.94 0.21 -18.23
CA GLU A 350 -8.85 -1.20 -17.84
C GLU A 350 -10.17 -1.95 -18.13
N THR A 351 -11.29 -1.39 -17.68
CA THR A 351 -12.60 -2.07 -17.71
C THR A 351 -13.35 -1.92 -19.03
N LYS A 352 -12.98 -0.92 -19.85
CA LYS A 352 -13.73 -0.45 -21.03
C LYS A 352 -15.18 -0.05 -20.71
N SER A 353 -15.48 0.27 -19.45
CA SER A 353 -16.84 0.64 -19.01
C SER A 353 -17.30 1.97 -19.63
N ARG A 354 -18.46 1.97 -20.27
CA ARG A 354 -19.09 3.20 -20.80
C ARG A 354 -19.57 4.11 -19.68
N SER A 355 -20.02 3.54 -18.55
CA SER A 355 -20.50 4.28 -17.39
C SER A 355 -19.38 5.14 -16.78
N LEU A 356 -18.19 4.56 -16.62
CA LEU A 356 -17.01 5.30 -16.17
C LEU A 356 -16.62 6.42 -17.13
N GLY A 357 -16.74 6.19 -18.44
CA GLY A 357 -16.50 7.22 -19.45
C GLY A 357 -17.45 8.41 -19.30
N ARG A 358 -18.76 8.17 -19.12
CA ARG A 358 -19.72 9.26 -18.91
C ARG A 358 -19.43 10.04 -17.63
N ALA A 359 -19.10 9.34 -16.54
CA ALA A 359 -18.75 9.98 -15.28
C ALA A 359 -17.44 10.80 -15.38
N ALA A 360 -16.41 10.28 -16.04
CA ALA A 360 -15.15 11.01 -16.25
C ALA A 360 -15.35 12.26 -17.13
N SER A 361 -16.08 12.13 -18.26
CA SER A 361 -16.39 13.27 -19.14
C SER A 361 -17.17 14.38 -18.42
N ALA A 362 -18.04 14.03 -17.47
CA ALA A 362 -18.78 15.02 -16.69
C ALA A 362 -17.87 15.86 -15.78
N LEU A 363 -16.67 15.38 -15.44
CA LEU A 363 -15.70 16.10 -14.63
C LEU A 363 -14.73 16.95 -15.45
N SER A 364 -14.45 16.58 -16.71
CA SER A 364 -13.43 17.21 -17.56
C SER A 364 -13.85 18.52 -18.23
N HIS A 365 -15.15 18.77 -18.39
CA HIS A 365 -15.68 19.90 -19.16
C HIS A 365 -15.51 21.31 -18.53
N GLN A 366 -14.66 21.51 -17.52
CA GLN A 366 -14.42 22.84 -16.93
C GLN A 366 -12.96 23.19 -16.57
N GLU A 367 -11.93 22.48 -17.06
CA GLU A 367 -10.57 23.04 -17.10
C GLU A 367 -10.39 23.98 -18.30
N SER A 368 -11.12 25.09 -18.29
CA SER A 368 -10.79 26.27 -19.09
C SER A 368 -11.30 27.50 -18.34
N PRO A 369 -10.46 28.19 -17.56
CA PRO A 369 -10.77 29.57 -17.19
C PRO A 369 -10.90 30.37 -18.49
N PRO A 370 -11.90 31.26 -18.64
CA PRO A 370 -11.90 32.15 -19.79
C PRO A 370 -10.57 32.91 -19.79
N GLU A 371 -9.84 32.82 -20.90
CA GLU A 371 -8.73 33.71 -21.20
C GLU A 371 -9.21 35.12 -20.89
N ARG A 372 -8.54 35.73 -19.90
CA ARG A 372 -8.80 37.10 -19.51
C ARG A 372 -8.22 37.96 -20.63
N GLU A 373 -8.98 38.16 -21.70
CA GLU A 373 -8.75 39.24 -22.65
C GLU A 373 -8.92 40.56 -21.90
N ARG A 374 -7.80 41.13 -21.45
CA ARG A 374 -7.36 42.54 -21.54
C ARG A 374 -6.37 42.90 -20.44
#